data_AF-A0A068R1V7-F1
#
_entry.id   AF-A0A068R1V7-F1
#
_cell.length_a   1.000
_cell.length_b   1.000
_cell.length_c   1.000
_cell.angle_alpha   90.00
_cell.angle_beta   90.00
_cell.angle_gamma   90.00
#
_symmetry.space_group_name_H-M   'P 1'
#
loop_
_entity.id
_entity.type
_entity.pdbx_description
1 polymer ?
#
loop_
_entity_poly.entity_id
_entity_poly.type
_entity_poly.pdbx_seq_one_letter_code
_entity_poly.pdbx_strand_id
1 'polypeptide(L)' 'MNIIFDDFYEAIEDARHKKEKYGRDYNIIQSKDRAIVVGDVMQGVRIMFSTASDGYHTVLPGVK' A
#
# COMPACT_ATOMS: atom_id res chain seq x y z
N MET A 1 -7.37 -4.73 10.51
CA MET A 1 -6.23 -5.62 10.81
C MET A 1 -5.20 -5.38 9.72
N ASN A 2 -4.06 -4.78 10.07
CA ASN A 2 -3.00 -4.47 9.10
C ASN A 2 -2.08 -5.69 9.01
N ILE A 3 -1.95 -6.27 7.81
CA ILE A 3 -1.03 -7.38 7.56
C ILE A 3 0.33 -6.77 7.23
N ILE A 4 1.37 -7.31 7.84
CA ILE A 4 2.75 -6.87 7.70
C ILE A 4 3.49 -7.94 6.90
N PHE A 5 4.18 -7.51 5.85
CA PHE A 5 4.95 -8.38 4.97
C PHE A 5 6.44 -8.01 5.04
N ASP A 6 7.30 -9.02 5.00
CA ASP A 6 8.75 -8.85 4.88
C ASP A 6 9.18 -8.79 3.39
N ASP A 7 8.36 -9.33 2.46
CA ASP A 7 8.54 -9.20 1.01
C ASP A 7 7.53 -8.20 0.42
N PHE A 8 8.04 -7.26 -0.37
CA PHE A 8 7.24 -6.25 -1.04
C PHE A 8 6.36 -6.81 -2.17
N TYR A 9 6.83 -7.82 -2.91
CA TYR A 9 6.04 -8.44 -3.99
C TYR A 9 4.86 -9.25 -3.43
N GLU A 10 5.06 -9.92 -2.30
CA GLU A 10 3.97 -10.63 -1.61
C GLU A 10 2.88 -9.65 -1.16
N ALA A 11 3.26 -8.46 -0.67
CA ALA A 11 2.31 -7.41 -0.32
C ALA A 11 1.52 -6.89 -1.53
N ILE A 12 2.13 -6.82 -2.72
CA ILE A 12 1.45 -6.41 -3.98
C ILE A 12 0.39 -7.43 -4.36
N GLU A 13 0.73 -8.72 -4.36
CA GLU A 13 -0.20 -9.77 -4.73
C GLU A 13 -1.37 -9.88 -3.73
N ASP A 14 -1.11 -9.73 -2.43
CA ASP A 14 -2.18 -9.65 -1.42
C ASP A 14 -3.09 -8.42 -1.64
N ALA A 15 -2.51 -7.25 -1.94
CA ALA A 15 -3.28 -6.04 -2.23
C ALA A 15 -4.17 -6.21 -3.46
N ARG A 16 -3.66 -6.81 -4.55
CA ARG A 16 -4.43 -7.12 -5.76
C ARG A 16 -5.55 -8.11 -5.49
N HIS A 17 -5.24 -9.20 -4.79
CA HIS A 17 -6.24 -10.21 -4.40
C HIS A 17 -7.36 -9.59 -3.55
N LYS A 18 -7.02 -8.69 -2.61
CA LYS A 18 -8.00 -7.98 -1.81
C LYS A 18 -8.83 -6.98 -2.63
N LYS A 19 -8.24 -6.29 -3.60
CA LYS A 19 -9.00 -5.43 -4.53
C LYS A 19 -10.02 -6.24 -5.32
N GLU A 20 -9.63 -7.38 -5.87
CA GLU A 20 -10.54 -8.28 -6.58
C GLU A 20 -11.67 -8.78 -5.67
N LYS A 21 -11.33 -9.18 -4.44
CA LYS A 21 -12.29 -9.73 -3.48
C LYS A 21 -13.28 -8.70 -2.90
N TYR A 22 -12.82 -7.48 -2.63
CA TYR A 22 -13.60 -6.48 -1.89
C TYR A 22 -13.98 -5.24 -2.72
N GLY A 23 -13.53 -5.13 -3.97
CA GLY A 23 -13.89 -4.05 -4.89
C GLY A 23 -13.37 -2.67 -4.47
N ARG A 24 -12.35 -2.60 -3.62
CA ARG A 24 -11.75 -1.35 -3.14
C ARG A 24 -10.25 -1.32 -3.37
N ASP A 25 -9.71 -0.12 -3.51
CA ASP A 25 -8.27 0.06 -3.65
C ASP A 25 -7.53 -0.14 -2.33
N TYR A 26 -6.30 -0.63 -2.47
CA TYR A 26 -5.36 -0.85 -1.39
C TYR A 26 -4.04 -0.18 -1.73
N ASN A 27 -3.36 0.28 -0.69
CA ASN A 27 -2.10 0.99 -0.75
C ASN A 27 -1.08 0.24 0.09
N ILE A 28 0.16 0.21 -0.36
CA ILE A 28 1.27 -0.39 0.36
C ILE A 28 2.16 0.72 0.86
N ILE A 29 2.43 0.72 2.16
CA ILE A 29 3.27 1.72 2.82
C ILE A 29 4.52 1.04 3.38
N GLN A 30 5.64 1.75 3.39
CA GLN A 30 6.87 1.27 4.05
C GLN A 30 6.90 1.76 5.50
N SER A 31 7.17 0.85 6.43
CA SER A 31 7.48 1.20 7.82
C SER A 31 8.76 0.50 8.25
N LYS A 32 9.80 1.29 8.52
CA LYS A 32 11.18 0.82 8.73
C LYS A 32 11.62 -0.04 7.54
N ASP A 33 11.54 -1.37 7.69
CA ASP A 33 11.98 -2.36 6.69
C ASP A 33 10.83 -3.28 6.23
N ARG A 34 9.58 -2.98 6.59
CA ARG A 34 8.42 -3.83 6.28
C ARG A 34 7.40 -3.13 5.40
N ALA A 35 6.70 -3.91 4.59
CA ALA A 35 5.59 -3.45 3.77
C ALA A 35 4.26 -3.70 4.49
N ILE A 36 3.37 -2.72 4.49
CA ILE A 36 2.05 -2.81 5.13
C ILE A 36 0.96 -2.47 4.12
N VAL A 37 -0.03 -3.35 3.99
CA VAL A 37 -1.20 -3.15 3.12
C VAL A 37 -2.32 -2.43 3.89
N VAL A 38 -2.71 -1.26 3.43
CA VAL A 38 -3.75 -0.40 4.03
C VAL A 38 -4.83 -0.05 3.00
N GLY A 39 -6.09 0.01 3.42
CA GLY A 39 -7.20 0.43 2.55
C GLY A 39 -7.17 1.95 2.32
N ASP A 40 -7.25 2.70 3.42
CA ASP A 40 -7.20 4.17 3.40
C ASP A 40 -5.81 4.68 3.81
N VAL A 41 -5.37 5.74 3.14
CA VAL A 41 -4.07 6.37 3.40
C VAL A 41 -4.24 7.52 4.38
N MET A 42 -3.52 7.48 5.49
CA MET A 42 -3.43 8.62 6.40
C MET A 42 -2.46 9.67 5.84
N GLN A 43 -2.77 10.96 6.04
CA GLN A 43 -1.81 12.04 5.72
C GLN A 43 -0.50 11.79 6.46
N GLY A 44 0.64 12.03 5.80
CA GLY A 44 1.95 11.82 6.43
C GLY A 44 2.67 10.53 6.00
N VAL A 45 2.03 9.64 5.25
CA VAL A 45 2.57 8.30 4.96
C VAL A 45 3.11 8.19 3.53
N ARG A 46 4.32 7.61 3.39
CA ARG A 46 4.91 7.29 2.09
C ARG A 46 4.26 6.04 1.52
N ILE A 47 3.56 6.21 0.40
CA ILE A 47 3.04 5.09 -0.40
C ILE A 47 4.19 4.54 -1.26
N MET A 48 4.32 3.22 -1.31
CA MET A 48 5.20 2.51 -2.23
C MET A 48 4.44 2.08 -3.47
N PHE A 49 3.21 1.60 -3.31
CA PHE A 49 2.38 1.06 -4.38
C PHE A 49 0.90 1.31 -4.10
N SER A 50 0.12 1.52 -5.15
CA SER A 50 -1.33 1.63 -5.06
C SER A 50 -2.01 0.80 -6.14
N THR A 51 -3.03 0.03 -5.75
CA THR A 51 -3.83 -0.73 -6.72
C THR A 51 -4.76 0.16 -7.56
N ALA A 52 -4.95 1.43 -7.17
CA ALA A 52 -5.80 2.37 -7.92
C ALA A 52 -5.26 2.61 -9.33
N SER A 53 -3.94 2.70 -9.46
CA SER A 53 -3.22 2.83 -10.73
C SER A 53 -2.37 1.59 -11.07
N ASP A 54 -2.39 0.57 -10.21
CA ASP A 54 -1.50 -0.61 -10.26
C ASP A 54 -0.02 -0.21 -10.45
N GLY A 55 0.38 0.85 -9.75
CA GLY A 55 1.62 1.56 -10.01
C GLY A 55 2.35 2.02 -8.75
N TYR A 56 3.65 2.29 -8.92
CA TYR A 56 4.50 2.83 -7.86
C TYR A 56 4.35 4.34 -7.80
N HIS A 57 3.75 4.84 -6.73
CA HIS A 57 3.66 6.27 -6.48
C HIS A 57 4.21 6.57 -5.10
N THR A 58 5.41 7.16 -5.05
CA THR A 58 5.89 7.81 -3.83
C THR A 58 5.09 9.09 -3.63
N VAL A 59 4.02 9.01 -2.83
CA VAL A 59 3.39 10.20 -2.29
C VAL A 59 4.22 10.64 -1.08
N LEU A 60 4.99 11.71 -1.25
CA LEU A 60 5.70 12.32 -0.13
C LEU A 60 4.70 13.08 0.75
N PRO A 61 4.81 12.97 2.07
CA PRO A 61 3.97 13.74 2.96
C PRO A 61 4.32 15.23 2.84
N GLY A 62 3.44 15.98 2.16
CA GLY A 62 3.43 17.43 2.15
C GLY A 62 4.77 18.09 1.87
N VAL A 63 5.18 18.14 0.60
CA VAL A 63 5.79 19.39 0.15
C VAL A 63 4.61 20.36 0.04
N LYS A 64 4.53 21.31 0.96
CA LYS A 64 3.61 22.45 0.86
C LYS A 64 3.85 23.22 -0.43
#